data_AF-X1KEZ4-F1
#
_entry.id   AF-X1KEZ4-F1
#
_cell.length_a   1.000
_cell.length_b   1.000
_cell.length_c   1.000
_cell.angle_alpha   90.00
_cell.angle_beta   90.00
_cell.angle_gamma   90.00
#
_symmetry.space_group_name_H-M   'P 1'
#
loop_
_entity.id
_entity.type
_entity.pdbx_description
1 polymer ?
#
loop_
_entity_poly.entity_id
_entity_poly.type
_entity_poly.pdbx_seq_one_letter_code
_entity_poly.pdbx_strand_id
1 'polypeptide(L)' 'QLRDNDIRSALAEAHYFTIARDIRRETRLRLGKWTAEEITPIEALKAYLESKKVAPERTKILLQYGEKLIQGQRTEPG' A
#
# COMPACT_ATOMS: atom_id res chain seq x y z
N GLN A 1 12.13 -8.40 9.28
CA GLN A 1 11.16 -8.09 10.36
C GLN A 1 11.93 -8.08 11.67
N LEU A 2 11.84 -7.00 12.45
CA LEU A 2 12.54 -6.89 13.72
C LEU A 2 11.97 -7.90 14.73
N ARG A 3 12.83 -8.67 15.41
CA ARG A 3 12.42 -9.73 16.34
C ARG A 3 12.54 -9.23 17.77
N ASP A 4 11.40 -9.13 18.46
CA ASP A 4 11.32 -8.60 19.83
C ASP A 4 12.19 -9.41 20.82
N ASN A 5 12.45 -10.69 20.55
CA ASN A 5 13.33 -11.53 21.38
C ASN A 5 14.78 -11.05 21.37
N ASP A 6 15.29 -10.64 20.21
CA ASP A 6 16.69 -10.22 20.07
C ASP A 6 16.91 -8.90 20.84
N ILE A 7 15.92 -8.01 20.82
CA ILE A 7 15.93 -6.74 21.57
C ILE A 7 15.90 -7.00 23.09
N ARG A 8 15.06 -7.95 23.53
CA ARG A 8 14.95 -8.30 24.95
C ARG A 8 16.24 -8.95 25.47
N SER A 9 16.88 -9.79 24.68
CA SER A 9 18.17 -10.39 25.02
C SER A 9 19.28 -9.36 25.13
N ALA A 10 19.32 -8.37 24.24
CA ALA A 10 20.32 -7.30 24.28
C ALA A 10 20.15 -6.35 25.50
N LEU A 11 18.92 -6.23 26.03
CA LEU A 11 18.59 -5.37 27.17
C LEU A 11 18.51 -6.13 28.50
N ALA A 12 18.87 -7.41 28.53
CA ALA A 12 18.70 -8.29 29.69
C ALA A 12 19.46 -7.83 30.94
N GLU A 13 20.55 -7.08 30.77
CA GLU A 13 21.39 -6.57 31.87
C GLU A 13 20.89 -5.22 32.42
N ALA A 14 19.86 -4.61 31.83
CA ALA A 14 19.33 -3.34 32.28
C ALA A 14 18.42 -3.52 33.51
N HIS A 15 18.68 -2.70 34.55
CA HIS A 15 17.92 -2.74 35.80
C HIS A 15 16.42 -2.41 35.64
N TYR A 16 16.09 -1.60 34.63
CA TYR A 16 14.71 -1.31 34.21
C TYR A 16 14.70 -0.86 32.75
N PHE A 17 13.80 -1.41 31.94
CA PHE A 17 13.60 -0.98 30.55
C PHE A 17 12.15 -1.14 30.11
N THR A 18 11.75 -0.36 29.11
CA THR A 18 10.44 -0.47 28.46
C THR A 18 10.62 -0.40 26.95
N ILE A 19 10.00 -1.33 26.22
CA ILE A 19 10.04 -1.38 24.75
C ILE A 19 8.70 -0.85 24.25
N ALA A 20 8.70 0.33 23.63
CA ALA A 20 7.54 0.91 22.97
C ALA A 20 7.67 0.76 21.45
N ARG A 21 6.70 0.12 20.80
CA ARG A 21 6.73 -0.16 19.37
C ARG A 21 5.78 0.78 18.64
N ASP A 22 6.30 1.87 18.06
CA ASP A 22 5.54 2.73 17.16
C ASP A 22 5.61 2.15 15.74
N ILE A 23 4.63 1.33 15.39
CA ILE A 23 4.50 0.84 14.01
C ILE A 23 3.54 1.79 13.28
N ARG A 24 4.10 2.60 12.39
CA ARG A 24 3.33 3.24 11.33
C ARG A 24 2.87 2.19 10.33
N ARG A 25 1.74 1.55 10.63
CA ARG A 25 1.03 0.71 9.66
C ARG A 25 0.33 1.65 8.71
N GLU A 26 0.87 1.82 7.51
CA GLU A 26 0.02 2.20 6.39
C GLU A 26 -1.06 1.14 6.31
N THR A 27 -2.31 1.55 6.52
CA THR A 27 -3.46 0.66 6.42
C THR A 27 -3.37 0.04 5.04
N ARG A 28 -3.06 -1.26 4.97
CA ARG A 28 -3.18 -1.98 3.71
C ARG A 28 -4.56 -1.65 3.19
N LEU A 29 -4.61 -0.90 2.09
CA LEU A 29 -5.85 -0.43 1.51
C LEU A 29 -6.52 -1.68 0.95
N ARG A 30 -7.28 -2.36 1.81
CA ARG A 30 -8.18 -3.42 1.38
C ARG A 30 -9.18 -2.73 0.49
N LEU A 31 -9.11 -3.00 -0.81
CA LEU A 31 -10.12 -2.60 -1.78
C LEU A 31 -11.37 -3.47 -1.54
N GLY A 32 -11.97 -3.32 -0.36
CA GLY A 32 -13.10 -4.13 0.08
C GLY A 32 -12.78 -5.64 0.19
N LYS A 33 -13.65 -6.45 -0.44
CA LYS A 33 -13.70 -7.92 -0.32
C LYS A 33 -12.63 -8.67 -1.12
N TRP A 34 -11.81 -7.99 -1.92
CA TRP A 34 -10.97 -8.66 -2.91
C TRP A 34 -9.55 -8.88 -2.38
N THR A 35 -9.08 -10.13 -2.43
CA THR A 35 -7.67 -10.47 -2.26
C THR A 35 -6.89 -9.96 -3.48
N ALA A 36 -5.62 -9.59 -3.29
CA ALA A 36 -4.78 -9.04 -4.37
C ALA A 36 -4.58 -10.00 -5.57
N GLU A 37 -5.00 -11.26 -5.42
CA GLU A 37 -4.91 -12.32 -6.44
C GLU A 37 -6.11 -12.32 -7.41
N GLU A 38 -7.22 -11.65 -7.09
CA GLU A 38 -8.45 -11.68 -7.90
C GLU A 38 -8.76 -10.36 -8.60
N ILE A 39 -8.05 -9.27 -8.26
CA ILE A 39 -8.31 -7.95 -8.84
C ILE A 39 -7.39 -7.68 -10.03
N THR A 40 -7.97 -7.35 -11.18
CA THR A 40 -7.16 -6.89 -12.31
C THR A 40 -6.54 -5.53 -11.99
N PRO A 41 -5.33 -5.20 -12.51
CA PRO A 41 -4.70 -3.90 -12.23
C PRO A 41 -5.59 -2.68 -12.54
N ILE A 42 -6.48 -2.79 -13.53
CA ILE A 42 -7.42 -1.72 -13.90
C ILE A 42 -8.56 -1.56 -12.87
N GLU A 43 -9.04 -2.66 -12.30
CA GLU A 43 -10.03 -2.63 -11.21
C GLU A 43 -9.42 -2.09 -9.92
N ALA A 44 -8.15 -2.40 -9.66
CA ALA A 44 -7.41 -1.84 -8.53
C ALA A 44 -7.26 -0.32 -8.66
N LEU A 45 -6.94 0.16 -9.87
CA LEU A 45 -6.88 1.59 -10.17
C LEU A 45 -8.25 2.26 -9.97
N LYS A 46 -9.32 1.65 -10.45
CA LYS A 46 -10.69 2.17 -10.28
C LYS A 46 -11.05 2.31 -8.80
N ALA A 47 -10.87 1.25 -8.02
CA ALA A 47 -11.20 1.25 -6.60
C ALA A 47 -10.33 2.25 -5.80
N TYR A 48 -9.07 2.45 -6.20
CA TYR A 48 -8.22 3.51 -5.64
C TYR A 48 -8.79 4.91 -5.91
N LEU A 49 -9.18 5.22 -7.15
CA LEU A 49 -9.75 6.53 -7.53
C LEU A 49 -11.08 6.81 -6.81
N GLU A 50 -11.91 5.77 -6.63
CA GLU A 50 -13.14 5.84 -5.84
C GLU A 50 -12.85 6.13 -4.36
N SER A 51 -11.87 5.44 -3.76
CA SER A 51 -11.45 5.68 -2.37
C SER A 51 -10.93 7.12 -2.14
N LYS A 52 -10.33 7.70 -3.19
CA LYS A 52 -9.81 9.08 -3.20
C LYS A 52 -10.88 10.12 -3.54
N LYS A 53 -12.13 9.71 -3.78
CA LYS A 53 -13.26 10.58 -4.14
C LYS A 53 -12.92 11.50 -5.33
N VAL A 54 -12.22 10.98 -6.33
CA VAL A 54 -11.86 11.73 -7.53
C VAL A 54 -13.14 12.03 -8.34
N ALA A 55 -13.23 13.24 -8.88
CA ALA A 55 -14.37 13.66 -9.69
C ALA A 55 -14.60 12.69 -10.87
N PRO A 56 -15.86 12.33 -11.20
CA PRO A 56 -16.15 11.29 -12.19
C PRO A 56 -15.53 11.54 -13.57
N GLU A 57 -15.48 12.79 -14.00
CA GLU A 57 -14.87 13.20 -15.27
C GLU A 57 -13.36 12.91 -15.29
N ARG A 58 -12.68 13.22 -14.18
CA ARG A 58 -11.25 12.98 -14.02
C ARG A 58 -10.94 11.48 -13.86
N THR A 59 -11.82 10.73 -13.21
CA THR A 59 -11.71 9.27 -13.07
C THR A 59 -11.72 8.57 -14.42
N LYS A 60 -12.59 8.97 -15.36
CA LYS A 60 -12.63 8.42 -16.72
C LYS A 60 -11.30 8.62 -17.46
N ILE A 61 -10.75 9.84 -17.38
CA ILE A 61 -9.48 10.20 -18.02
C ILE A 61 -8.34 9.36 -17.41
N LEU A 62 -8.25 9.30 -16.09
CA LEU A 62 -7.19 8.56 -15.40
C LEU A 62 -7.26 7.05 -15.64
N LEU A 63 -8.45 6.47 -15.76
CA LEU A 63 -8.61 5.07 -16.14
C LEU A 63 -8.12 4.80 -17.56
N GLN A 64 -8.46 5.68 -18.52
CA GLN A 64 -8.00 5.54 -19.91
C GLN A 64 -6.47 5.60 -20.02
N TYR A 65 -5.82 6.52 -19.31
CA TYR A 65 -4.35 6.59 -19.30
C TYR A 65 -3.73 5.43 -18.50
N GLY A 66 -4.34 5.04 -17.39
CA GLY A 66 -3.89 3.91 -16.58
C GLY A 66 -3.91 2.60 -17.35
N GLU A 67 -4.97 2.34 -18.12
CA GLU A 67 -5.09 1.17 -18.99
C GLU A 67 -3.95 1.12 -20.02
N LYS A 68 -3.66 2.25 -20.69
CA LYS A 68 -2.55 2.36 -21.65
C LYS A 68 -1.18 2.10 -21.02
N LEU A 69 -0.95 2.61 -19.81
CA LEU A 69 0.31 2.39 -19.07
C LEU A 69 0.47 0.93 -18.66
N ILE A 70 -0.61 0.30 -18.16
CA ILE A 70 -0.64 -1.09 -17.73
C ILE A 70 -0.46 -2.05 -18.92
N GLN A 71 -1.06 -1.75 -20.07
CA GLN A 71 -0.98 -2.57 -21.28
C GLN A 71 0.36 -2.47 -22.03
N GLY A 72 1.28 -1.59 -21.60
CA GLY A 72 2.66 -1.60 -22.09
C GLY A 72 3.08 -0.39 -22.91
N GLN A 73 2.94 0.80 -22.34
CA GLN A 73 3.88 1.90 -22.64
C GLN A 73 4.64 2.25 -21.37
N ARG A 74 5.88 1.76 -21.28
CA ARG A 74 6.92 2.49 -20.54
C ARG A 74 7.04 3.86 -21.21
N THR A 75 6.29 4.85 -20.72
CA THR A 75 6.72 6.24 -20.86
C THR A 75 7.83 6.43 -19.84
N GLU A 76 9.03 5.95 -20.18
CA GLU A 76 10.24 6.64 -19.76
C GLU A 76 10.30 7.94 -20.56
N PRO A 77 10.48 9.06 -19.87
CA PRO A 77 11.49 10.02 -20.31
C PRO A 77 12.54 10.13 -19.21
N GLY A 78 13.81 10.01 -19.62
CA GLY A 78 14.99 10.09 -18.77
C GLY A 78 15.20 11.42 -18.07
#